data_AF-A0A951B8W0-F1
#
_entry.id   AF-A0A951B8W0-F1
#
_cell.length_a   1.000
_cell.length_b   1.000
_cell.length_c   1.000
_cell.angle_alpha   90.00
_cell.angle_beta   90.00
_cell.angle_gamma   90.00
#
_symmetry.space_group_name_H-M   'P 1'
#
loop_
_entity.id
_entity.type
_entity.pdbx_description
1 polymer ?
#
loop_
_entity_poly.entity_id
_entity_poly.type
_entity_poly.pdbx_seq_one_letter_code
_entity_poly.pdbx_strand_id
1 'polypeptide(L)'
;MAQAVERALSERRHLIVEAGTGTGKTLAYLLPALRSGKRVIISTGTKNLQEQLFYKDVPLLEDALFGERGVLKVSYMKGRGNYLCRQKLYTLAEQPVLSELEEVRQYDQIVEWEKTTATGDRAELSFLPEAAQLWHKIDARADNCTGQKCPQWERCF
;
A
#
# COMPACT_ATOMS: atom_id res chain seq x y z
N MET A 1 -0.69 27.26 5.95
CA MET A 1 -1.36 25.95 5.86
C MET A 1 -1.36 25.19 7.19
N ALA A 2 -0.20 24.89 7.80
CA ALA A 2 -0.13 24.05 9.01
C ALA A 2 -1.03 24.50 10.19
N GLN A 3 -0.96 25.78 10.56
CA GLN A 3 -1.82 26.35 11.60
C GLN A 3 -3.32 26.29 11.28
N ALA A 4 -3.69 26.29 10.00
CA ALA A 4 -5.08 26.16 9.58
C ALA A 4 -5.54 24.70 9.71
N VAL A 5 -4.69 23.74 9.34
CA VAL A 5 -4.96 22.30 9.55
C VAL A 5 -5.06 21.98 11.03
N GLU A 6 -4.15 22.49 11.87
CA GLU A 6 -4.18 22.31 13.33
C GLU A 6 -5.50 22.81 13.93
N ARG A 7 -5.91 24.04 13.59
CA ARG A 7 -7.20 24.62 14.01
C ARG A 7 -8.38 23.79 13.52
N ALA A 8 -8.37 23.32 12.28
CA ALA A 8 -9.44 22.49 11.75
C ALA A 8 -9.57 21.15 12.50
N LEU A 9 -8.44 20.52 12.84
CA LEU A 9 -8.41 19.27 13.61
C LEU A 9 -8.85 19.45 15.06
N SER A 10 -8.52 20.56 15.71
CA SER A 10 -8.94 20.87 17.08
C SER A 10 -10.42 21.25 17.16
N GLU A 11 -10.88 22.09 16.25
CA GLU A 11 -12.27 22.58 16.16
C GLU A 11 -13.23 21.57 15.49
N ARG A 12 -12.71 20.45 14.97
CA ARG A 12 -13.48 19.39 14.28
C ARG A 12 -14.29 19.92 13.09
N ARG A 13 -13.69 20.79 12.28
CA ARG A 13 -14.33 21.36 11.08
C ARG A 13 -13.61 20.95 9.80
N HIS A 14 -14.33 21.03 8.68
CA HIS A 14 -13.73 20.88 7.37
C HIS A 14 -12.91 22.12 6.99
N LEU A 15 -11.83 21.87 6.26
CA LEU A 15 -10.93 22.91 5.76
C LEU A 15 -10.61 22.59 4.30
N ILE A 16 -10.78 23.58 3.43
CA ILE A 16 -10.32 23.57 2.05
C ILE A 16 -9.12 24.51 1.98
N VAL A 17 -8.00 24.03 1.47
CA VAL A 17 -6.78 24.84 1.27
C VAL A 17 -6.26 24.59 -0.12
N GLU A 18 -5.94 25.67 -0.83
CA GLU A 18 -5.14 25.61 -2.03
C GLU A 18 -3.67 25.88 -1.67
N ALA A 19 -2.75 25.10 -2.23
CA ALA A 19 -1.33 25.32 -2.05
C ALA A 19 -0.56 24.89 -3.30
N GLY A 20 0.34 25.76 -3.78
CA GLY A 20 1.17 25.54 -4.96
C GLY A 20 2.19 24.42 -4.78
N THR A 21 2.72 23.87 -5.87
CA THR A 21 3.80 22.87 -5.84
C THR A 21 5.04 23.40 -5.11
N GLY A 22 5.75 22.55 -4.37
CA GLY A 22 6.98 22.95 -3.65
C GLY A 22 6.77 23.72 -2.34
N THR A 23 5.54 24.08 -1.96
CA THR A 23 5.28 24.88 -0.74
C THR A 23 5.30 24.09 0.58
N GLY A 24 5.82 22.86 0.59
CA GLY A 24 5.82 22.01 1.79
C GLY A 24 4.44 21.52 2.23
N LYS A 25 3.51 21.31 1.29
CA LYS A 25 2.13 20.84 1.57
C LYS A 25 2.09 19.61 2.47
N THR A 26 2.95 18.64 2.20
CA THR A 26 3.00 17.37 2.94
C THR A 26 3.29 17.58 4.42
N LEU A 27 4.39 18.26 4.74
CA LEU A 27 4.74 18.60 6.11
C LEU A 27 3.66 19.44 6.79
N ALA A 28 3.03 20.35 6.04
CA ALA A 28 2.00 21.22 6.57
C ALA A 28 0.74 20.49 7.03
N TYR A 29 0.39 19.32 6.48
CA TYR A 29 -0.69 18.50 7.03
C TYR A 29 -0.20 17.39 7.97
N LEU A 30 1.02 16.85 7.78
CA LEU A 30 1.54 15.76 8.59
C LEU A 30 1.88 16.19 10.02
N LEU A 31 2.54 17.33 10.20
CA LEU A 31 2.95 17.79 11.52
C LEU A 31 1.77 18.02 12.47
N PRO A 32 0.69 18.74 12.09
CA PRO A 32 -0.49 18.87 12.94
C PRO A 32 -1.27 17.55 13.09
N ALA A 33 -1.25 16.67 12.08
CA ALA A 33 -1.85 15.34 12.20
C ALA A 33 -1.15 14.51 13.30
N LEU A 34 0.18 14.48 13.31
CA LEU A 34 0.99 13.81 14.35
C LEU A 34 0.74 14.41 15.74
N ARG A 35 0.79 15.75 15.85
CA ARG A 35 0.53 16.47 17.11
C ARG A 35 -0.88 16.24 17.66
N SER A 36 -1.85 15.90 16.81
CA SER A 36 -3.20 15.63 17.27
C SER A 36 -3.31 14.38 18.15
N GLY A 37 -2.34 13.47 18.08
CA GLY A 37 -2.36 12.17 18.79
C GLY A 37 -3.49 11.24 18.33
N LYS A 38 -4.20 11.57 17.26
CA LYS A 38 -5.31 10.79 16.71
C LYS A 38 -4.82 9.87 15.60
N ARG A 39 -5.61 8.83 15.32
CA ARG A 39 -5.48 8.07 14.07
C ARG A 39 -5.92 8.95 12.90
N VAL A 40 -5.02 9.18 11.95
CA VAL A 40 -5.28 10.02 10.77
C VAL A 40 -5.16 9.16 9.51
N ILE A 41 -6.12 9.34 8.60
CA ILE A 41 -6.08 8.74 7.26
C ILE A 41 -5.73 9.85 6.28
N ILE A 42 -4.72 9.60 5.44
CA ILE A 42 -4.28 10.52 4.40
C ILE A 42 -4.62 9.87 3.07
N SER A 43 -5.47 10.53 2.29
CA SER A 43 -5.82 10.10 0.94
C SER A 43 -5.14 10.99 -0.07
N THR A 44 -4.55 10.39 -1.10
CA THR A 44 -3.86 11.11 -2.19
C THR A 44 -4.39 10.61 -3.54
N GLY A 45 -4.18 11.40 -4.59
CA GLY A 45 -4.79 11.14 -5.90
C GLY A 45 -4.20 9.95 -6.67
N THR A 46 -2.98 9.50 -6.36
CA THR A 46 -2.31 8.42 -7.11
C THR A 46 -1.46 7.54 -6.19
N LYS A 47 -1.16 6.29 -6.62
CA LYS A 47 -0.27 5.37 -5.90
C LYS A 47 1.13 5.95 -5.70
N ASN A 48 1.68 6.60 -6.73
CA ASN A 48 3.00 7.23 -6.66
C ASN A 48 3.05 8.33 -5.57
N LEU A 49 1.98 9.09 -5.40
CA LEU A 49 1.90 10.08 -4.31
C LEU A 49 1.81 9.42 -2.94
N GLN A 50 1.16 8.26 -2.81
CA GLN A 50 1.15 7.48 -1.57
C GLN A 50 2.54 6.91 -1.26
N GLU A 51 3.24 6.39 -2.26
CA GLU A 51 4.59 5.85 -2.11
C GLU A 51 5.60 6.95 -1.77
N GLN A 52 5.49 8.12 -2.39
CA GLN A 52 6.29 9.28 -1.99
C GLN A 52 6.03 9.65 -0.52
N LEU A 53 4.77 9.69 -0.11
CA LEU A 53 4.40 9.99 1.27
C LEU A 53 5.02 8.97 2.24
N PHE A 54 4.90 7.68 1.93
CA PHE A 54 5.29 6.59 2.82
C PHE A 54 6.80 6.33 2.84
N TYR A 55 7.47 6.30 1.69
CA TYR A 55 8.89 5.93 1.59
C TYR A 55 9.84 7.13 1.63
N LYS A 56 9.34 8.37 1.51
CA LYS A 56 10.19 9.58 1.57
C LYS A 56 9.75 10.53 2.68
N ASP A 57 8.51 10.99 2.63
CA ASP A 57 8.07 12.07 3.52
C ASP A 57 7.94 11.62 4.99
N VAL A 58 7.49 10.38 5.23
CA VAL A 58 7.42 9.79 6.58
C VAL A 58 8.81 9.56 7.19
N PRO A 59 9.75 8.86 6.52
CA PRO A 59 11.13 8.71 7.02
C PRO A 59 11.82 10.05 7.28
N LEU A 60 11.60 11.05 6.41
CA LEU A 60 12.12 12.41 6.62
C LEU A 60 11.59 13.03 7.92
N LEU A 61 10.31 12.83 8.24
CA LEU A 61 9.73 13.30 9.50
C LEU A 61 10.21 12.52 10.71
N GLU A 62 10.41 11.21 10.57
CA GLU A 62 10.96 10.37 11.64
C GLU A 62 12.35 10.87 12.05
N ASP A 63 13.23 11.03 11.05
CA ASP A 63 14.58 11.56 11.24
C ASP A 63 14.57 12.97 11.87
N ALA A 64 13.76 13.88 11.30
CA ALA A 64 13.73 15.27 11.76
C ALA A 64 13.14 15.47 13.16
N LEU A 65 12.18 14.65 13.59
CA LEU A 65 11.47 14.85 14.87
C LEU A 65 11.96 13.94 15.99
N PHE A 66 12.45 12.75 15.66
CA PHE A 66 12.79 11.73 16.65
C PHE A 66 14.20 11.15 16.48
N GLY A 67 14.94 11.57 15.45
CA GLY A 67 16.25 11.02 15.11
C GLY A 67 16.20 9.51 14.87
N GLU A 68 17.31 8.83 15.12
CA GLU A 68 17.48 7.39 14.85
C GLU A 68 16.58 6.46 15.70
N ARG A 69 15.81 6.98 16.67
CA ARG A 69 15.12 6.15 17.68
C ARG A 69 13.59 6.21 17.64
N GLY A 70 12.98 7.14 16.90
CA GLY A 70 11.52 7.22 16.86
C GLY A 70 10.95 6.70 15.56
N VAL A 71 10.07 5.70 15.68
CA VAL A 71 9.32 5.15 14.56
C VAL A 71 7.87 5.59 14.69
N LEU A 72 7.35 6.21 13.63
CA LEU A 72 5.94 6.53 13.50
C LEU A 72 5.17 5.26 13.16
N LYS A 73 4.02 5.07 13.82
CA LYS A 73 3.11 3.97 13.49
C LYS A 73 2.34 4.33 12.22
N VAL A 74 2.90 4.00 11.06
CA VAL A 74 2.33 4.27 9.74
C VAL A 74 2.12 2.97 8.98
N SER A 75 1.05 2.91 8.20
CA SER A 75 0.79 1.87 7.22
C SER A 75 0.24 2.54 5.97
N TYR A 76 0.66 2.08 4.79
CA TYR A 76 0.05 2.48 3.52
C TYR A 76 -0.85 1.36 3.02
N MET A 77 -1.98 1.71 2.44
CA MET A 77 -3.02 0.77 2.04
C MET A 77 -3.42 1.00 0.59
N LYS A 78 -3.37 -0.04 -0.22
CA LYS A 78 -3.85 -0.04 -1.61
C LYS A 78 -5.17 -0.83 -1.71
N GLY A 79 -5.85 -0.74 -2.86
CA GLY A 79 -6.99 -1.62 -3.12
C GLY A 79 -6.57 -3.08 -3.17
N ARG A 80 -7.44 -4.01 -2.76
CA ARG A 80 -7.14 -5.45 -2.64
C ARG A 80 -6.53 -6.10 -3.90
N GLY A 81 -6.89 -5.62 -5.09
CA GLY A 81 -6.29 -6.09 -6.35
C GLY A 81 -4.81 -5.73 -6.54
N ASN A 82 -4.18 -5.03 -5.59
CA ASN A 82 -2.74 -4.80 -5.57
C ASN A 82 -2.01 -5.82 -4.68
N TYR A 83 -2.72 -6.73 -4.02
CA TYR A 83 -2.12 -7.73 -3.15
C TYR A 83 -2.33 -9.13 -3.71
N LEU A 84 -1.32 -9.98 -3.55
CA LEU A 84 -1.37 -11.38 -3.93
C LEU A 84 -2.36 -12.15 -3.05
N CYS A 85 -3.16 -13.02 -3.65
CA CYS A 85 -3.92 -14.03 -2.94
C CYS A 85 -3.18 -15.38 -3.00
N ARG A 86 -2.55 -15.77 -1.88
CA ARG A 86 -1.85 -17.06 -1.75
C ARG A 86 -2.73 -18.25 -2.10
N GLN A 87 -4.01 -18.21 -1.73
CA GLN A 87 -4.95 -19.28 -2.05
C GLN A 87 -5.14 -19.42 -3.57
N LYS A 88 -5.35 -18.31 -4.29
CA LYS A 88 -5.50 -18.36 -5.75
C LYS A 88 -4.20 -18.78 -6.44
N LEU A 89 -3.05 -18.34 -5.94
CA LEU A 89 -1.75 -18.75 -6.45
C LEU A 89 -1.60 -20.28 -6.41
N TYR A 90 -1.80 -20.90 -5.25
CA TYR A 90 -1.62 -22.35 -5.10
C TYR A 90 -2.69 -23.17 -5.82
N THR A 91 -3.94 -22.69 -5.87
CA THR A 91 -4.99 -23.35 -6.68
C THR A 91 -4.70 -23.27 -8.18
N LEU A 92 -4.06 -22.20 -8.67
CA LEU A 92 -3.70 -22.08 -10.08
C LEU A 92 -2.65 -23.13 -10.50
N ALA A 93 -1.77 -23.54 -9.59
CA ALA A 93 -0.79 -24.62 -9.81
C ALA A 93 -1.45 -25.96 -10.20
N GLU A 94 -2.66 -26.20 -9.71
CA GLU A 94 -3.41 -27.44 -9.89
C GLU A 94 -4.25 -27.43 -11.18
N GLN A 95 -4.29 -26.30 -11.90
CA GLN A 95 -5.13 -26.13 -13.08
C GLN A 95 -4.31 -26.09 -14.38
N PRO A 96 -4.76 -26.73 -15.48
CA PRO A 96 -4.11 -26.67 -16.79
C PRO A 96 -4.31 -25.32 -17.52
N VAL A 97 -4.44 -24.21 -16.78
CA VAL A 97 -4.89 -22.90 -17.29
C VAL A 97 -3.72 -22.02 -17.77
N LEU A 98 -2.47 -22.38 -17.46
CA LEU A 98 -1.28 -21.72 -17.98
C LEU A 98 -1.02 -22.25 -19.40
N SER A 99 -1.39 -21.45 -20.40
CA SER A 99 -1.37 -21.87 -21.81
C SER A 99 -0.16 -21.33 -22.58
N GLU A 100 0.44 -20.24 -22.09
CA GLU A 100 1.58 -19.58 -22.73
C GLU A 100 2.86 -19.78 -21.91
N LEU A 101 3.99 -20.06 -22.58
CA LEU A 101 5.31 -20.25 -21.96
C LEU A 101 5.73 -19.07 -21.08
N GLU A 102 5.34 -17.84 -21.46
CA GLU A 102 5.63 -16.64 -20.71
C GLU A 102 4.81 -16.56 -19.40
N GLU A 103 3.54 -16.97 -19.44
CA GLU A 103 2.69 -17.01 -18.26
C GLU A 103 3.22 -18.02 -17.23
N VAL A 104 3.75 -19.16 -17.69
CA VAL A 104 4.41 -20.16 -16.83
C VAL A 104 5.65 -19.58 -16.14
N ARG A 105 6.51 -18.88 -16.89
CA ARG A 105 7.71 -18.23 -16.32
C ARG A 105 7.36 -17.18 -15.28
N GLN A 106 6.39 -16.33 -15.58
CA GLN A 106 5.91 -15.31 -14.64
C GLN A 106 5.32 -15.94 -13.38
N TYR A 107 4.56 -17.03 -13.54
CA TYR A 107 4.03 -17.78 -12.41
C TYR A 107 5.13 -18.31 -11.50
N ASP A 108 6.15 -18.98 -12.06
CA ASP A 108 7.28 -19.51 -11.28
C ASP A 108 8.02 -18.40 -10.52
N GLN A 109 8.24 -17.24 -11.16
CA GLN A 109 8.84 -16.09 -10.51
C GLN A 109 7.99 -15.54 -9.36
N ILE A 110 6.66 -15.51 -9.51
CA ILE A 110 5.74 -15.07 -8.46
C ILE A 110 5.72 -16.06 -7.29
N VAL A 111 5.82 -17.36 -7.54
CA VAL A 111 5.92 -18.39 -6.49
C VAL A 111 7.19 -18.21 -5.65
N GLU A 112 8.33 -17.91 -6.28
CA GLU A 112 9.56 -17.63 -5.51
C GLU A 112 9.48 -16.29 -4.78
N TRP A 113 8.90 -15.25 -5.41
CA TRP A 113 8.70 -13.97 -4.75
C TRP A 113 7.75 -14.05 -3.54
N GLU A 114 6.65 -14.81 -3.63
CA GLU A 114 5.65 -14.98 -2.57
C GLU A 114 6.27 -15.45 -1.25
N LYS A 115 7.33 -16.26 -1.32
CA LYS A 115 8.06 -16.80 -0.16
C LYS A 115 8.90 -15.74 0.55
N THR A 116 9.24 -14.64 -0.12
CA THR A 116 10.19 -13.62 0.36
C THR A 116 9.54 -12.28 0.66
N THR A 117 8.41 -11.97 0.02
CA THR A 117 7.68 -10.72 0.26
C THR A 117 7.04 -10.67 1.65
N ALA A 118 7.17 -9.51 2.30
CA ALA A 118 6.48 -9.22 3.56
C ALA A 118 5.10 -8.60 3.35
N THR A 119 4.84 -8.01 2.18
CA THR A 119 3.64 -7.22 1.92
C THR A 119 2.70 -7.84 0.90
N GLY A 120 3.23 -8.70 0.01
CA GLY A 120 2.47 -9.24 -1.10
C GLY A 120 2.01 -8.18 -2.11
N ASP A 121 2.62 -6.99 -2.11
CA ASP A 121 2.25 -5.88 -2.99
C ASP A 121 2.79 -6.10 -4.41
N ARG A 122 1.89 -6.01 -5.39
CA ARG A 122 2.19 -6.06 -6.83
C ARG A 122 3.29 -5.08 -7.25
N ALA A 123 3.46 -3.97 -6.55
CA ALA A 123 4.49 -2.98 -6.87
C ALA A 123 5.92 -3.54 -6.70
N GLU A 124 6.11 -4.60 -5.92
CA GLU A 124 7.41 -5.28 -5.78
C GLU A 124 7.78 -6.09 -7.03
N LEU A 125 6.80 -6.45 -7.87
CA LEU A 125 6.97 -7.28 -9.07
C LEU A 125 7.33 -6.44 -10.29
N SER A 126 8.56 -5.91 -10.33
CA SER A 126 9.04 -5.08 -11.45
C SER A 126 9.10 -5.80 -12.80
N PHE A 127 9.24 -7.13 -12.78
CA PHE A 127 9.26 -7.96 -13.99
C PHE A 127 7.87 -8.18 -14.60
N LEU A 128 6.79 -7.99 -13.82
CA LEU A 128 5.44 -8.32 -14.25
C LEU A 128 4.75 -7.12 -14.90
N PRO A 129 4.39 -7.18 -16.19
CA PRO A 129 3.70 -6.09 -16.88
C PRO A 129 2.36 -5.72 -16.22
N GLU A 130 1.96 -4.45 -16.26
CA GLU A 130 0.65 -4.01 -15.71
C GLU A 130 -0.53 -4.71 -16.38
N ALA A 131 -0.41 -5.03 -17.67
CA ALA A 131 -1.43 -5.72 -18.46
C ALA A 131 -1.44 -7.26 -18.29
N ALA A 132 -0.55 -7.82 -17.46
CA ALA A 132 -0.43 -9.25 -17.28
C ALA A 132 -1.73 -9.85 -16.72
N GLN A 133 -2.40 -10.68 -17.53
CA GLN A 133 -3.66 -11.33 -17.16
C GLN A 133 -3.49 -12.29 -15.97
N LEU A 134 -2.28 -12.86 -15.81
CA LEU A 134 -1.93 -13.72 -14.69
C LEU A 134 -2.25 -13.05 -13.35
N TRP A 135 -1.94 -11.75 -13.19
CA TRP A 135 -2.18 -11.06 -11.93
C TRP A 135 -3.67 -11.02 -11.56
N HIS A 136 -4.56 -10.80 -12.52
CA HIS A 136 -6.00 -10.82 -12.29
C HIS A 136 -6.52 -12.19 -11.84
N LYS A 137 -5.83 -13.28 -12.21
CA LYS A 137 -6.15 -14.64 -11.75
C LYS A 137 -5.75 -14.87 -10.30
N ILE A 138 -4.75 -14.16 -9.78
CA ILE A 138 -4.14 -14.43 -8.47
C ILE A 138 -4.24 -13.28 -7.46
N ASP A 139 -4.82 -12.14 -7.82
CA ASP A 139 -4.98 -11.01 -6.91
C ASP A 139 -6.05 -11.24 -5.81
N ALA A 140 -6.01 -10.44 -4.75
CA ALA A 140 -6.88 -10.58 -3.59
C ALA A 140 -8.26 -9.89 -3.71
N ARG A 141 -8.75 -9.55 -4.92
CA ARG A 141 -10.09 -8.98 -5.11
C ARG A 141 -11.17 -9.85 -4.47
N ALA A 142 -12.18 -9.17 -3.91
CA ALA A 142 -13.09 -9.72 -2.90
C ALA A 142 -14.06 -10.79 -3.44
N ASP A 143 -14.18 -10.91 -4.76
CA ASP A 143 -15.19 -11.67 -5.47
C ASP A 143 -15.32 -13.12 -4.94
N ASN A 144 -14.19 -13.73 -4.54
CA ASN A 144 -14.11 -15.10 -4.02
C ASN A 144 -13.39 -15.23 -2.66
N CYS A 145 -13.24 -14.15 -1.89
CA CYS A 145 -12.50 -14.23 -0.63
C CYS A 145 -13.36 -14.81 0.51
N THR A 146 -12.92 -15.92 1.11
CA THR A 146 -13.62 -16.61 2.20
C THR A 146 -13.24 -16.13 3.61
N GLY A 147 -12.38 -15.10 3.72
CA GLY A 147 -11.94 -14.55 4.99
C GLY A 147 -11.28 -15.60 5.88
N GLN A 148 -11.71 -15.67 7.15
CA GLN A 148 -11.16 -16.59 8.16
C GLN A 148 -11.27 -18.08 7.80
N LYS A 149 -12.14 -18.46 6.85
CA LYS A 149 -12.26 -19.84 6.38
C LYS A 149 -11.22 -20.20 5.30
N CYS A 150 -10.43 -19.23 4.86
CA CYS A 150 -9.39 -19.44 3.85
C CYS A 150 -8.25 -20.31 4.43
N PRO A 151 -7.80 -21.37 3.74
CA PRO A 151 -6.65 -22.17 4.17
C PRO A 151 -5.36 -21.35 4.37
N GLN A 152 -5.25 -20.22 3.68
CA GLN A 152 -4.11 -19.31 3.74
C GLN A 152 -4.32 -18.10 4.68
N TRP A 153 -5.37 -18.09 5.52
CA TRP A 153 -5.73 -16.92 6.34
C TRP A 153 -4.59 -16.41 7.23
N GLU A 154 -3.92 -17.29 7.98
CA GLU A 154 -2.80 -16.95 8.87
C GLU A 154 -1.59 -16.36 8.14
N ARG A 155 -1.50 -16.64 6.84
CA ARG A 155 -0.44 -16.21 5.94
C ARG A 155 -0.93 -15.14 4.98
N CYS A 156 -2.15 -14.62 5.12
CA CYS A 156 -2.66 -13.58 4.24
C CYS A 156 -1.93 -12.26 4.51
N PHE A 157 -1.69 -11.49 3.44
CA PHE A 157 -1.20 -10.12 3.52
C PHE A 157 -2.31 -9.14 3.92
#